data_AF-A0AA88L4T3-F1
#
_entry.id   AF-A0AA88L4T3-F1
#
_cell.length_a   1.000
_cell.length_b   1.000
_cell.length_c   1.000
_cell.angle_alpha   90.00
_cell.angle_beta   90.00
_cell.angle_gamma   90.00
#
_symmetry.space_group_name_H-M   'P 1'
#
loop_
_entity.id
_entity.type
_entity.pdbx_description
1 polymer ?
#
loop_
_entity_poly.entity_id
_entity_poly.type
_entity_poly.pdbx_seq_one_letter_code
_entity_poly.pdbx_strand_id
1 'polypeptide(L)'
;MDRFLIRNNKKPNDGTQNSEPAPKKKKYDESSVKVRRYLSEYLGLGFSATKSDPVNAQCVLCGQVLANSSMKPAHMNRYLSTVHPSHVGKPIEFFKRKQEAFASNCLEIAKVASVSSKALRASYAVSYLVAKQKKPHTIAECLILPALVKVSEIMFDTKTATALQSIPVSNNTISRRIEDIASDIVMQVIEQIKLTKMFALQLDESTDVSGEAQVIVFV
;
A
#
# COMPACT_ATOMS: atom_id res chain seq x y z
N MET A 1 -7.77 6.94 -37.12
CA MET A 1 -7.44 7.14 -35.68
C MET A 1 -7.17 5.80 -34.98
N ASP A 2 -6.84 4.76 -35.75
CA ASP A 2 -7.03 3.36 -35.35
C ASP A 2 -5.72 2.59 -35.14
N ARG A 3 -4.58 3.27 -35.24
CA ARG A 3 -3.24 2.67 -35.08
C ARG A 3 -2.92 2.26 -33.62
N PHE A 4 -3.83 2.53 -32.68
CA PHE A 4 -3.60 2.37 -31.24
C PHE A 4 -4.49 1.31 -30.56
N LEU A 5 -5.25 0.53 -31.33
CA LEU A 5 -6.13 -0.51 -30.79
C LEU A 5 -5.80 -1.84 -31.50
N ILE A 6 -5.24 -2.81 -30.79
CA ILE A 6 -5.01 -4.18 -31.32
C ILE A 6 -5.91 -5.16 -30.55
N ARG A 7 -6.56 -6.07 -31.30
CA ARG A 7 -7.58 -7.04 -30.85
C ARG A 7 -6.97 -8.45 -30.88
N ASN A 8 -7.04 -9.21 -29.79
CA ASN A 8 -6.67 -10.63 -29.78
C ASN A 8 -7.92 -11.49 -30.03
N ASN A 9 -7.91 -12.35 -31.06
CA ASN A 9 -9.00 -13.29 -31.36
C ASN A 9 -8.52 -14.74 -31.26
N LYS A 10 -9.28 -15.59 -30.57
CA LYS A 10 -9.23 -17.06 -30.64
C LYS A 10 -10.63 -17.54 -31.05
N LYS A 11 -10.75 -18.25 -32.18
CA LYS A 11 -12.03 -18.76 -32.72
C LYS A 11 -12.57 -19.92 -31.88
N PRO A 12 -13.90 -20.11 -31.85
CA PRO A 12 -14.44 -21.43 -32.14
C PRO A 12 -15.57 -21.41 -33.19
N ASN A 13 -15.81 -22.59 -33.72
CA ASN A 13 -16.60 -22.93 -34.90
C ASN A 13 -18.10 -23.05 -34.59
N ASP A 14 -18.92 -22.80 -35.60
CA ASP A 14 -20.38 -22.62 -35.59
C ASP A 14 -21.16 -23.94 -35.74
N GLY A 15 -22.42 -23.94 -35.31
CA GLY A 15 -23.37 -25.07 -35.37
C GLY A 15 -24.79 -24.64 -34.96
N THR A 16 -25.56 -24.22 -35.97
CA THR A 16 -26.91 -23.63 -35.99
C THR A 16 -28.05 -24.53 -35.49
N GLN A 17 -29.12 -23.96 -34.88
CA GLN A 17 -30.55 -24.02 -35.35
C GLN A 17 -31.56 -23.34 -34.41
N ASN A 18 -32.63 -22.81 -35.03
CA ASN A 18 -33.59 -21.78 -34.59
C ASN A 18 -34.72 -22.24 -33.65
N SER A 19 -35.20 -21.33 -32.77
CA SER A 19 -36.63 -21.03 -32.52
C SER A 19 -36.79 -19.85 -31.53
N GLU A 20 -37.50 -18.78 -31.94
CA GLU A 20 -38.06 -17.71 -31.07
C GLU A 20 -39.34 -18.21 -30.33
N PRO A 21 -39.96 -17.51 -29.32
CA PRO A 21 -39.83 -16.09 -28.94
C PRO A 21 -39.83 -15.78 -27.41
N ALA A 22 -39.44 -14.54 -27.03
CA ALA A 22 -39.92 -13.73 -25.88
C ALA A 22 -38.97 -12.54 -25.65
N PRO A 23 -39.44 -11.35 -25.21
CA PRO A 23 -38.63 -10.15 -25.13
C PRO A 23 -37.63 -10.26 -23.95
N LYS A 24 -36.41 -10.69 -24.26
CA LYS A 24 -35.34 -10.78 -23.28
C LYS A 24 -34.84 -9.35 -22.98
N LYS A 25 -35.05 -8.94 -21.73
CA LYS A 25 -34.37 -7.80 -21.08
C LYS A 25 -32.93 -7.76 -21.57
N LYS A 26 -32.47 -6.63 -22.12
CA LYS A 26 -31.07 -6.44 -22.53
C LYS A 26 -30.18 -6.78 -21.34
N LYS A 27 -29.55 -7.96 -21.37
CA LYS A 27 -28.41 -8.28 -20.53
C LYS A 27 -27.36 -7.22 -20.86
N TYR A 28 -27.05 -6.39 -19.88
CA TYR A 28 -25.89 -5.53 -19.94
C TYR A 28 -24.69 -6.48 -19.94
N ASP A 29 -24.16 -6.76 -21.14
CA ASP A 29 -22.87 -7.42 -21.29
C ASP A 29 -21.86 -6.44 -20.70
N GLU A 30 -21.21 -6.86 -19.61
CA GLU A 30 -20.16 -6.13 -18.93
C GLU A 30 -18.93 -6.16 -19.85
N SER A 31 -19.03 -5.38 -20.92
CA SER A 31 -18.05 -5.33 -21.99
C SER A 31 -16.73 -4.91 -21.37
N SER A 32 -15.77 -5.83 -21.38
CA SER A 32 -14.36 -5.64 -21.02
C SER A 32 -13.94 -4.18 -21.21
N VAL A 33 -13.78 -3.43 -20.11
CA VAL A 33 -13.41 -2.02 -20.17
C VAL A 33 -12.12 -1.92 -20.97
N LYS A 34 -12.18 -1.26 -22.13
CA LYS A 34 -11.00 -1.11 -23.00
C LYS A 34 -10.02 -0.15 -22.32
N VAL A 35 -9.07 -0.70 -21.57
CA VAL A 35 -7.99 0.06 -20.93
C VAL A 35 -6.92 0.37 -21.96
N ARG A 36 -6.59 1.66 -22.11
CA ARG A 36 -5.49 2.12 -22.96
C ARG A 36 -4.16 1.76 -22.30
N ARG A 37 -3.26 1.12 -23.05
CA ARG A 37 -1.90 0.84 -22.58
C ARG A 37 -1.02 2.08 -22.72
N TYR A 38 -0.07 2.21 -21.79
CA TYR A 38 0.96 3.24 -21.87
C TYR A 38 1.91 2.99 -23.05
N LEU A 39 2.31 4.07 -23.73
CA LEU A 39 3.32 4.03 -24.80
C LEU A 39 4.53 4.88 -24.40
N SER A 40 5.74 4.40 -24.68
CA SER A 40 6.99 5.11 -24.36
C SER A 40 7.08 6.49 -25.01
N GLU A 41 6.43 6.69 -26.16
CA GLU A 41 6.32 7.97 -26.87
C GLU A 41 5.63 9.07 -26.05
N TYR A 42 4.81 8.70 -25.06
CA TYR A 42 4.12 9.66 -24.19
C TYR A 42 5.08 10.47 -23.31
N LEU A 43 6.34 10.04 -23.19
CA LEU A 43 7.39 10.84 -22.58
C LEU A 43 7.66 12.13 -23.34
N GLY A 44 7.52 12.13 -24.68
CA GLY A 44 7.58 13.34 -25.50
C GLY A 44 6.44 14.34 -25.21
N LEU A 45 5.36 13.86 -24.58
CA LEU A 45 4.24 14.70 -24.11
C LEU A 45 4.39 15.09 -22.62
N GLY A 46 5.50 14.71 -21.98
CA GLY A 46 5.78 15.00 -20.57
C GLY A 46 5.19 14.02 -19.56
N PHE A 47 4.94 12.77 -19.96
CA PHE A 47 4.35 11.76 -19.07
C PHE A 47 5.20 10.49 -18.97
N SER A 48 5.21 9.89 -17.78
CA SER A 48 5.82 8.60 -17.47
C SER A 48 4.75 7.57 -17.08
N ALA A 49 5.12 6.29 -17.03
CA ALA A 49 4.24 5.21 -16.57
C ALA A 49 4.23 5.10 -15.05
N THR A 50 3.06 4.88 -14.45
CA THR A 50 2.94 4.50 -13.03
C THR A 50 3.32 3.03 -12.82
N LYS A 51 3.65 2.66 -11.57
CA LYS A 51 3.86 1.26 -11.14
C LYS A 51 2.57 0.53 -10.75
N SER A 52 1.41 1.16 -10.93
CA SER A 52 0.09 0.61 -10.61
C SER A 52 -0.41 -0.35 -11.69
N ASP A 53 -1.32 -1.26 -11.32
CA ASP A 53 -2.12 -2.04 -12.26
C ASP A 53 -3.60 -1.59 -12.16
N PRO A 54 -4.21 -1.00 -13.20
CA PRO A 54 -3.64 -0.71 -14.52
C PRO A 54 -2.63 0.44 -14.52
N VAL A 55 -1.71 0.42 -15.50
CA VAL A 55 -0.73 1.47 -15.71
C VAL A 55 -1.42 2.74 -16.23
N ASN A 56 -1.16 3.86 -15.56
CA ASN A 56 -1.65 5.18 -15.92
C ASN A 56 -0.48 6.12 -16.29
N ALA A 57 -0.81 7.23 -16.95
CA ALA A 57 0.17 8.26 -17.29
C ALA A 57 0.33 9.25 -16.13
N GLN A 58 1.56 9.45 -15.65
CA GLN A 58 1.92 10.41 -14.61
C GLN A 58 2.70 11.57 -15.22
N CYS A 59 2.30 12.81 -14.92
CA CYS A 59 3.03 13.99 -15.39
C CYS A 59 4.40 14.10 -14.69
N VAL A 60 5.49 14.24 -15.45
CA VAL A 60 6.86 14.33 -14.90
C VAL A 60 7.19 15.69 -14.28
N LEU A 61 6.33 16.70 -14.46
CA LEU A 61 6.53 18.06 -13.96
C LEU A 61 5.89 18.29 -12.58
N CYS A 62 4.71 17.73 -12.35
CA CYS A 62 3.95 17.93 -11.12
C CYS A 62 3.53 16.64 -10.42
N GLY A 63 3.78 15.47 -11.01
CA GLY A 63 3.45 14.17 -10.41
C GLY A 63 1.97 13.77 -10.50
N GLN A 64 1.10 14.59 -11.09
CA GLN A 64 -0.33 14.26 -11.25
C GLN A 64 -0.52 13.03 -12.14
N VAL A 65 -1.29 12.05 -11.65
CA VAL A 65 -1.66 10.84 -12.39
C VAL A 65 -2.98 11.08 -13.13
N LEU A 66 -2.99 10.84 -14.44
CA LEU A 66 -4.18 10.95 -15.27
C LEU A 66 -4.97 9.64 -15.25
N ALA A 67 -6.31 9.76 -15.24
CA ALA A 67 -7.18 8.62 -15.49
C ALA A 67 -6.91 8.01 -16.87
N ASN A 68 -7.13 6.70 -17.01
CA ASN A 68 -6.86 5.98 -18.25
C ASN A 68 -7.58 6.57 -19.48
N SER A 69 -8.80 7.09 -19.31
CA SER A 69 -9.57 7.77 -20.36
C SER A 69 -8.88 9.04 -20.90
N SER A 70 -8.00 9.65 -20.10
CA SER A 70 -7.22 10.85 -20.42
C SER A 70 -5.83 10.56 -20.98
N MET A 71 -5.45 9.28 -21.16
CA MET A 71 -4.21 8.88 -21.83
C MET A 71 -4.25 9.03 -23.37
N LYS A 72 -5.28 9.70 -23.91
CA LYS A 72 -5.31 10.05 -25.33
C LYS A 72 -4.28 11.17 -25.57
N PRO A 73 -3.44 11.09 -26.62
CA PRO A 73 -2.43 12.12 -26.88
C PRO A 73 -2.98 13.55 -26.93
N ALA A 74 -4.19 13.75 -27.48
CA ALA A 74 -4.85 15.06 -27.50
C ALA A 74 -5.17 15.59 -26.08
N HIS A 75 -5.57 14.71 -25.16
CA HIS A 75 -5.87 15.09 -23.78
C HIS A 75 -4.59 15.37 -22.99
N MET A 76 -3.54 14.58 -23.22
CA MET A 76 -2.22 14.77 -22.62
C MET A 76 -1.57 16.09 -23.09
N ASN A 77 -1.67 16.40 -24.39
CA ASN A 77 -1.26 17.68 -24.94
C ASN A 77 -2.06 18.85 -24.33
N ARG A 78 -3.39 18.73 -24.29
CA ARG A 78 -4.24 19.74 -23.65
C ARG A 78 -3.82 19.97 -22.20
N TYR A 79 -3.60 18.90 -21.43
CA TYR A 79 -3.12 18.99 -20.06
C TYR A 79 -1.80 19.76 -19.97
N LEU A 80 -0.82 19.42 -20.80
CA LEU A 80 0.47 20.09 -20.81
C LEU A 80 0.30 21.59 -21.12
N SER A 81 -0.52 21.94 -22.11
CA SER A 81 -0.79 23.33 -22.48
C SER A 81 -1.53 24.13 -21.42
N THR A 82 -2.47 23.51 -20.70
CA THR A 82 -3.28 24.22 -19.69
C THR A 82 -2.60 24.30 -18.33
N VAL A 83 -1.92 23.23 -17.90
CA VAL A 83 -1.31 23.14 -16.56
C VAL A 83 0.15 23.57 -16.57
N HIS A 84 0.86 23.36 -17.68
CA HIS A 84 2.28 23.68 -17.82
C HIS A 84 2.60 24.45 -19.12
N PRO A 85 1.97 25.62 -19.37
CA PRO A 85 2.14 26.37 -20.62
C PRO A 85 3.61 26.71 -20.95
N SER A 86 4.44 26.94 -19.93
CA SER A 86 5.88 27.24 -20.06
C SER A 86 6.75 26.04 -20.48
N HIS A 87 6.18 24.84 -20.58
CA HIS A 87 6.87 23.60 -20.91
C HIS A 87 6.36 22.93 -22.19
N VAL A 88 5.43 23.57 -22.89
CA VAL A 88 4.95 23.12 -24.20
C VAL A 88 6.08 23.17 -25.23
N GLY A 89 6.22 22.12 -26.04
CA GLY A 89 7.20 22.07 -27.13
C GLY A 89 8.66 21.80 -26.70
N LYS A 90 8.91 21.50 -25.43
CA LYS A 90 10.27 21.13 -24.97
C LYS A 90 10.69 19.76 -25.53
N PRO A 91 12.00 19.55 -25.76
CA PRO A 91 12.49 18.27 -26.30
C PRO A 91 12.30 17.12 -25.31
N ILE A 92 12.23 15.89 -25.82
CA ILE A 92 12.08 14.69 -24.98
C ILE A 92 13.19 14.57 -23.93
N GLU A 93 14.41 15.03 -24.23
CA GLU A 93 15.55 15.04 -23.29
C GLU A 93 15.31 15.96 -22.07
N PHE A 94 14.51 17.01 -22.20
CA PHE A 94 14.07 17.81 -21.06
C PHE A 94 13.17 16.99 -20.13
N PHE A 95 12.21 16.25 -20.71
CA PHE A 95 11.28 15.43 -19.94
C PHE A 95 11.95 14.19 -19.32
N LYS A 96 12.92 13.56 -20.00
CA LYS A 96 13.77 12.50 -19.43
C LYS A 96 14.50 12.97 -18.17
N ARG A 97 15.21 14.09 -18.25
CA ARG A 97 15.90 14.67 -17.08
C ARG A 97 14.94 14.99 -15.92
N LYS A 98 13.74 15.49 -16.23
CA LYS A 98 12.71 15.75 -15.21
C LYS A 98 12.16 14.46 -14.59
N GLN A 99 11.96 13.42 -15.38
CA GLN A 99 11.55 12.10 -14.89
C GLN A 99 12.60 11.51 -13.94
N GLU A 100 13.89 11.57 -14.31
CA GLU A 100 14.99 11.09 -13.47
C GLU A 100 15.09 11.88 -12.16
N ALA A 101 15.01 13.21 -12.24
CA ALA A 101 14.99 14.06 -11.05
C ALA A 101 13.79 13.76 -10.15
N PHE A 102 12.60 13.57 -10.73
CA PHE A 102 11.41 13.20 -9.98
C PHE A 102 11.56 11.84 -9.29
N ALA A 103 12.10 10.84 -10.00
CA ALA A 103 12.38 9.53 -9.42
C ALA A 103 13.43 9.59 -8.30
N SER A 104 14.50 10.35 -8.49
CA SER A 104 15.55 10.57 -7.48
C SER A 104 14.97 11.23 -6.22
N ASN A 105 14.18 12.30 -6.38
CA ASN A 105 13.50 12.97 -5.27
C ASN A 105 12.55 12.02 -4.53
N CYS A 106 11.76 11.21 -5.25
CA CYS A 106 10.91 10.20 -4.62
C CYS A 106 11.71 9.17 -3.81
N LEU A 107 12.89 8.76 -4.29
CA LEU A 107 13.77 7.85 -3.55
C LEU A 107 14.34 8.51 -2.29
N GLU A 108 14.72 9.78 -2.36
CA GLU A 108 15.19 10.52 -1.17
C GLU A 108 14.09 10.69 -0.13
N ILE A 109 12.87 11.07 -0.56
CA ILE A 109 11.71 11.16 0.33
C ILE A 109 11.43 9.79 0.96
N ALA A 110 11.45 8.72 0.16
CA ALA A 110 11.24 7.37 0.67
C ALA A 110 12.30 6.97 1.70
N LYS A 111 13.57 7.35 1.51
CA LYS A 111 14.64 7.12 2.49
C LYS A 111 14.40 7.89 3.79
N VAL A 112 14.04 9.16 3.70
CA VAL A 112 13.76 10.01 4.88
C VAL A 112 12.51 9.53 5.63
N ALA A 113 11.49 9.09 4.91
CA ALA A 113 10.26 8.55 5.49
C ALA A 113 10.42 7.10 5.98
N SER A 114 11.43 6.37 5.51
CA SER A 114 11.66 5.00 5.92
C SER A 114 12.26 4.94 7.33
N VAL A 115 11.66 4.10 8.18
CA VAL A 115 12.24 3.76 9.47
C VAL A 115 13.37 2.76 9.24
N SER A 116 14.52 2.97 9.88
CA SER A 116 15.62 2.00 9.79
C SER A 116 15.17 0.62 10.26
N SER A 117 15.66 -0.45 9.63
CA SER A 117 15.30 -1.83 10.02
C SER A 117 15.58 -2.13 11.49
N LYS A 118 16.65 -1.55 12.04
CA LYS A 118 16.99 -1.63 13.46
C LYS A 118 15.96 -0.92 14.35
N ALA A 119 15.55 0.30 14.00
CA ALA A 119 14.53 1.04 14.74
C ALA A 119 13.15 0.35 14.66
N LEU A 120 12.81 -0.22 13.50
CA LEU A 120 11.61 -1.03 13.33
C LEU A 120 11.61 -2.24 14.27
N ARG A 121 12.70 -3.01 14.28
CA ARG A 121 12.85 -4.18 15.17
C ARG A 121 12.81 -3.78 16.65
N ALA A 122 13.50 -2.71 17.03
CA ALA A 122 13.50 -2.20 18.39
C ALA A 122 12.09 -1.82 18.85
N SER A 123 11.31 -1.15 18.00
CA SER A 123 9.95 -0.77 18.37
C SER A 123 9.00 -1.98 18.49
N TYR A 124 9.15 -3.04 17.69
CA TYR A 124 8.39 -4.28 17.90
C TYR A 124 8.76 -4.94 19.24
N ALA A 125 10.05 -4.95 19.59
CA ALA A 125 10.50 -5.46 20.88
C ALA A 125 9.91 -4.67 22.06
N VAL A 126 9.90 -3.34 21.98
CA VAL A 126 9.25 -2.49 23.00
C VAL A 126 7.75 -2.77 23.06
N SER A 127 7.06 -2.85 21.92
CA SER A 127 5.63 -3.12 21.84
C SER A 127 5.26 -4.46 22.49
N TYR A 128 6.04 -5.51 22.20
CA TYR A 128 5.88 -6.82 22.82
C TYR A 128 6.06 -6.77 24.34
N LEU A 129 7.07 -6.05 24.84
CA LEU A 129 7.29 -5.91 26.29
C LEU A 129 6.15 -5.16 26.98
N VAL A 130 5.62 -4.10 26.36
CA VAL A 130 4.47 -3.34 26.87
C VAL A 130 3.23 -4.23 26.97
N ALA A 131 2.92 -4.97 25.90
CA ALA A 131 1.80 -5.91 25.88
C ALA A 131 1.96 -7.03 26.91
N LYS A 132 3.16 -7.63 26.98
CA LYS A 132 3.48 -8.72 27.92
C LYS A 132 3.29 -8.28 29.37
N GLN A 133 3.65 -7.04 29.69
CA GLN A 133 3.48 -6.46 31.03
C GLN A 133 2.10 -5.84 31.26
N LYS A 134 1.17 -5.98 30.29
CA LYS A 134 -0.20 -5.43 30.31
C LYS A 134 -0.22 -3.94 30.67
N LYS A 135 0.73 -3.17 30.12
CA LYS A 135 0.84 -1.73 30.35
C LYS A 135 0.10 -0.94 29.27
N PRO A 136 -0.39 0.28 29.56
CA PRO A 136 -0.99 1.14 28.55
C PRO A 136 0.04 1.49 27.47
N HIS A 137 -0.40 1.58 26.22
CA HIS A 137 0.49 1.83 25.08
C HIS A 137 1.25 3.17 25.19
N THR A 138 0.64 4.18 25.81
CA THR A 138 1.23 5.50 26.06
C THR A 138 2.49 5.46 26.92
N ILE A 139 2.73 4.39 27.70
CA ILE A 139 3.94 4.28 28.53
C ILE A 139 5.22 4.31 27.68
N ALA A 140 5.15 3.83 26.44
CA ALA A 140 6.29 3.75 25.56
C ALA A 140 6.81 5.14 25.16
N GLU A 141 5.91 6.04 24.76
CA GLU A 141 6.24 7.42 24.38
C GLU A 141 6.42 8.34 25.58
N CYS A 142 5.67 8.14 26.67
CA CYS A 142 5.73 9.02 27.83
C CYS A 142 6.92 8.75 28.76
N LEU A 143 7.39 7.50 28.85
CA LEU A 143 8.40 7.12 29.84
C LEU A 143 9.57 6.32 29.25
N ILE A 144 9.28 5.22 28.53
CA ILE A 144 10.33 4.29 28.09
C ILE A 144 11.32 4.99 27.14
N LEU A 145 10.82 5.64 26.09
CA LEU A 145 11.69 6.33 25.13
C LEU A 145 12.43 7.52 25.76
N PRO A 146 11.78 8.45 26.48
CA PRO A 146 12.48 9.54 27.17
C PRO A 146 13.57 9.05 28.13
N ALA A 147 13.32 7.98 28.88
CA ALA A 147 14.31 7.40 29.78
C ALA A 147 15.52 6.82 29.02
N LEU A 148 15.28 6.06 27.93
CA LEU A 148 16.34 5.51 27.09
C LEU A 148 17.22 6.60 26.46
N VAL A 149 16.60 7.66 25.96
CA VAL A 149 17.30 8.83 25.42
C VAL A 149 18.14 9.49 26.51
N LYS A 150 17.57 9.74 27.70
CA LYS A 150 18.28 10.43 28.77
C LYS A 150 19.46 9.65 29.31
N VAL A 151 19.28 8.34 29.52
CA VAL A 151 20.38 7.44 29.92
C VAL A 151 21.48 7.45 28.87
N SER A 152 21.13 7.49 27.58
CA SER A 152 22.12 7.46 26.52
C SER A 152 22.89 8.77 26.35
N GLU A 153 22.25 9.92 26.60
CA GLU A 153 22.94 11.21 26.66
C GLU A 153 23.98 11.26 27.78
N ILE A 154 23.67 10.65 28.93
CA ILE A 154 24.54 10.68 30.13
C ILE A 154 25.67 9.64 30.02
N MET A 155 25.34 8.41 29.62
CA MET A 155 26.26 7.27 29.69
C MET A 155 27.02 7.01 28.39
N PHE A 156 26.48 7.46 27.25
CA PHE A 156 27.06 7.22 25.94
C PHE A 156 27.36 8.56 25.25
N ASP A 157 26.60 8.90 24.21
CA ASP A 157 26.81 10.09 23.41
C ASP A 157 25.50 10.59 22.80
N THR A 158 25.51 11.84 22.35
CA THR A 158 24.34 12.50 21.77
C THR A 158 23.90 11.90 20.44
N LYS A 159 24.79 11.24 19.68
CA LYS A 159 24.42 10.57 18.42
C LYS A 159 23.63 9.30 18.71
N THR A 160 24.04 8.52 19.71
CA THR A 160 23.28 7.35 20.18
C THR A 160 21.90 7.75 20.69
N ALA A 161 21.81 8.83 21.48
CA ALA A 161 20.53 9.37 21.94
C ALA A 161 19.61 9.79 20.76
N THR A 162 20.17 10.48 19.76
CA THR A 162 19.43 10.87 18.55
C THR A 162 18.96 9.65 17.75
N ALA A 163 19.77 8.60 17.66
CA ALA A 163 19.38 7.35 17.01
C ALA A 163 18.21 6.66 17.73
N LEU A 164 18.16 6.72 19.06
CA LEU A 164 17.03 6.17 19.83
C LEU A 164 15.74 6.95 19.60
N GLN A 165 15.80 8.27 19.44
CA GLN A 165 14.63 9.10 19.12
C GLN A 165 13.99 8.71 17.78
N SER A 166 14.74 8.08 16.87
CA SER A 166 14.20 7.56 15.60
C SER A 166 13.30 6.33 15.75
N ILE A 167 13.24 5.72 16.94
CA ILE A 167 12.41 4.54 17.20
C ILE A 167 10.94 4.98 17.32
N PRO A 168 10.04 4.53 16.44
CA PRO A 168 8.65 4.95 16.47
C PRO A 168 7.89 4.20 17.57
N VAL A 169 7.51 4.87 18.65
CA VAL A 169 6.85 4.26 19.83
C VAL A 169 5.60 5.01 20.29
N SER A 170 4.97 5.77 19.39
CA SER A 170 3.72 6.46 19.71
C SER A 170 2.61 5.48 20.09
N ASN A 171 1.62 5.92 20.86
CA ASN A 171 0.46 5.11 21.25
C ASN A 171 -0.13 4.28 20.09
N ASN A 172 -0.35 4.93 18.94
CA ASN A 172 -0.91 4.28 17.75
C ASN A 172 0.07 3.29 17.11
N THR A 173 1.37 3.57 17.16
CA THR A 173 2.40 2.67 16.64
C THR A 173 2.48 1.40 17.47
N ILE A 174 2.47 1.54 18.80
CA ILE A 174 2.49 0.41 19.72
C ILE A 174 1.23 -0.45 19.54
N SER A 175 0.04 0.17 19.45
CA SER A 175 -1.22 -0.57 19.20
C SER A 175 -1.14 -1.44 17.94
N ARG A 176 -0.79 -0.83 16.80
CA ARG A 176 -0.68 -1.54 15.52
C ARG A 176 0.32 -2.68 15.56
N ARG A 177 1.46 -2.49 16.22
CA ARG A 177 2.48 -3.54 16.33
C ARG A 177 2.02 -4.70 17.20
N ILE A 178 1.25 -4.42 18.25
CA ILE A 178 0.64 -5.46 19.09
C ILE A 178 -0.39 -6.23 18.27
N GLU A 179 -1.21 -5.55 17.47
CA GLU A 179 -2.16 -6.17 16.54
C GLU A 179 -1.43 -7.05 15.51
N ASP A 180 -0.34 -6.57 14.91
CA ASP A 180 0.49 -7.34 13.98
C ASP A 180 1.05 -8.60 14.64
N ILE A 181 1.63 -8.47 15.84
CA ILE A 181 2.17 -9.61 16.61
C ILE A 181 1.06 -10.61 16.92
N ALA A 182 -0.11 -10.13 17.35
CA ALA A 182 -1.25 -11.00 17.65
C ALA A 182 -1.73 -11.75 16.39
N SER A 183 -1.83 -11.05 15.26
CA SER A 183 -2.20 -11.66 13.98
C SER A 183 -1.19 -12.71 13.53
N ASP A 184 0.11 -12.45 13.70
CA ASP A 184 1.17 -13.41 13.36
C ASP A 184 1.09 -14.68 14.23
N ILE A 185 0.92 -14.51 15.54
CA ILE A 185 0.73 -15.64 16.46
C ILE A 185 -0.50 -16.46 16.05
N VAL A 186 -1.62 -15.80 15.74
CA VAL A 186 -2.85 -16.48 15.29
C VAL A 186 -2.61 -17.26 13.99
N MET A 187 -1.93 -16.66 13.00
CA MET A 187 -1.60 -17.35 11.76
C MET A 187 -0.75 -18.59 12.01
N GLN A 188 0.31 -18.47 12.83
CA GLN A 188 1.18 -19.60 13.19
C GLN A 188 0.39 -20.72 13.88
N VAL A 189 -0.47 -20.38 14.85
CA VAL A 189 -1.32 -21.37 15.53
C VAL A 189 -2.27 -22.07 14.55
N ILE A 190 -2.92 -21.33 13.65
CA ILE A 190 -3.79 -21.91 12.62
C ILE A 190 -3.02 -22.86 11.71
N GLU A 191 -1.81 -22.48 11.29
CA GLU A 191 -0.95 -23.35 10.48
C GLU A 191 -0.59 -24.64 11.22
N GLN A 192 -0.25 -24.56 12.50
CA GLN A 192 0.02 -25.75 13.32
C GLN A 192 -1.22 -26.65 13.45
N ILE A 193 -2.39 -26.07 13.73
CA ILE A 193 -3.65 -26.82 13.85
C ILE A 193 -4.00 -27.54 12.54
N LYS A 194 -3.76 -26.90 11.39
CA LYS A 194 -4.00 -27.52 10.07
C LYS A 194 -3.07 -28.70 9.80
N LEU A 195 -1.87 -28.71 10.40
CA LEU A 195 -0.89 -29.78 10.24
C LEU A 195 -1.11 -30.94 11.21
N THR A 196 -1.72 -30.69 12.37
CA THR A 196 -1.98 -31.72 13.37
C THR A 196 -3.24 -32.53 13.04
N LYS A 197 -3.21 -33.84 13.34
CA LYS A 197 -4.36 -34.72 13.12
C LYS A 197 -5.43 -34.60 14.21
N MET A 198 -5.03 -34.18 15.41
CA MET A 198 -5.87 -34.08 16.59
C MET A 198 -5.41 -32.88 17.40
N PHE A 199 -6.39 -32.15 17.94
CA PHE A 199 -6.22 -31.09 18.94
C PHE A 199 -7.44 -31.12 19.86
N ALA A 200 -7.33 -30.54 21.04
CA ALA A 200 -8.45 -30.40 21.97
C ALA A 200 -8.88 -28.94 22.02
N LEU A 201 -10.16 -28.71 22.30
CA LEU A 201 -10.68 -27.38 22.58
C LEU A 201 -11.17 -27.37 24.03
N GLN A 202 -10.76 -26.37 24.80
CA GLN A 202 -11.29 -26.13 26.13
C GLN A 202 -12.12 -24.85 26.11
N LEU A 203 -13.36 -24.95 26.59
CA LEU A 203 -14.30 -23.85 26.70
C LEU A 203 -14.48 -23.52 28.19
N ASP A 204 -14.36 -22.25 28.54
CA ASP A 204 -14.65 -21.74 29.88
C ASP A 204 -15.64 -20.57 29.77
N GLU A 205 -16.70 -20.61 30.56
CA GLU A 205 -17.76 -19.60 30.59
C GLU A 205 -17.85 -19.01 32.00
N SER A 206 -17.85 -17.68 32.08
CA SER A 206 -18.05 -16.94 33.33
C SER A 206 -19.04 -15.81 33.12
N THR A 207 -19.64 -15.27 34.19
CA THR A 207 -20.52 -14.12 34.12
C THR A 207 -19.88 -12.95 34.85
N ASP A 208 -19.83 -11.78 34.23
CA ASP A 208 -19.24 -10.60 34.86
C ASP A 208 -20.20 -9.91 35.84
N VAL A 209 -19.71 -8.86 36.52
CA VAL A 209 -20.50 -8.11 37.51
C VAL A 209 -21.71 -7.37 36.92
N SER A 210 -21.78 -7.23 35.59
CA SER A 210 -22.93 -6.67 34.89
C SER A 210 -23.94 -7.74 34.45
N GLY A 211 -23.66 -9.02 34.70
CA GLY A 211 -24.51 -10.13 34.29
C GLY A 211 -24.24 -10.62 32.88
N GLU A 212 -23.17 -10.14 32.23
CA GLU A 212 -22.83 -10.51 30.86
C GLU A 212 -21.98 -11.79 30.84
N ALA A 213 -22.35 -12.75 29.99
CA ALA A 213 -21.62 -14.00 29.83
C ALA A 213 -20.34 -13.78 28.99
N GLN A 214 -19.22 -14.27 29.49
CA GLN A 214 -17.90 -14.22 28.84
C GLN A 214 -17.44 -15.66 28.58
N VAL A 215 -17.24 -16.00 27.30
CA VAL A 215 -16.75 -17.31 26.88
C VAL A 215 -15.32 -17.17 26.38
N ILE A 216 -14.42 -18.01 26.90
CA ILE A 216 -13.03 -18.12 26.45
C ILE A 216 -12.82 -19.52 25.87
N VAL A 217 -12.14 -19.57 24.73
CA VAL A 217 -11.78 -20.82 24.04
C VAL A 217 -10.28 -20.95 23.97
N PHE A 218 -9.76 -22.08 24.44
CA PHE A 218 -8.35 -22.45 24.32
C PHE A 218 -8.22 -23.61 23.32
N VAL A 219 -7.14 -23.57 22.53
CA VAL A 219 -6.76 -24.59 21.56
C VAL A 219 -5.40 -25.16 21.94
#